data_AF-A0A2H0DG05-F1
#
_entry.id   AF-A0A2H0DG05-F1
#
_cell.length_a   1.000
_cell.length_b   1.000
_cell.length_c   1.000
_cell.angle_alpha   90.00
_cell.angle_beta   90.00
_cell.angle_gamma   90.00
#
_symmetry.space_group_name_H-M   'P 1'
#
loop_
_entity.id
_entity.type
_entity.pdbx_description
1 polymer ?
#
loop_
_entity_poly.entity_id
_entity_poly.type
_entity_poly.pdbx_seq_one_letter_code
_entity_poly.pdbx_strand_id
1 'polypeptide(L)'
;MKFILMVLLGFILMIIAALFSGANDLLLKFDYLVGEGQWYLSHLLLVAFLLGLATALVLVLPGLMQSKARNLQLKQKIKKLESLASKQSSLEQSMKLSSELSNTNKGQF
;
A
#
# COMPACT_ATOMS: atom_id res chain seq x y z
N MET A 1 3.52 -2.81 12.03
CA MET A 1 4.51 -3.91 12.07
C MET A 1 4.31 -5.01 11.00
N LYS A 2 3.43 -4.87 10.00
CA LYS A 2 3.06 -6.02 9.13
C LYS A 2 4.03 -6.31 7.98
N PHE A 3 4.89 -5.36 7.61
CA PHE A 3 5.86 -5.50 6.51
C PHE A 3 7.32 -5.46 6.95
N ILE A 4 7.59 -5.23 8.24
CA ILE A 4 8.94 -5.09 8.78
C ILE A 4 9.77 -6.35 8.58
N LEU A 5 9.17 -7.54 8.75
CA LEU A 5 9.86 -8.80 8.51
C LEU A 5 10.26 -8.98 7.04
N MET A 6 9.38 -8.56 6.12
CA MET A 6 9.63 -8.64 4.67
C MET A 6 10.73 -7.68 4.23
N VAL A 7 10.73 -6.46 4.78
CA VAL A 7 11.77 -5.45 4.54
C VAL A 7 13.11 -5.92 5.11
N LEU A 8 13.11 -6.46 6.33
CA LEU A 8 14.32 -7.00 6.98
C LEU A 8 14.89 -8.17 6.17
N LEU A 9 14.05 -9.09 5.72
CA LEU A 9 14.46 -10.21 4.88
C LEU A 9 15.07 -9.74 3.55
N GLY A 10 14.45 -8.74 2.91
CA GLY A 10 15.00 -8.12 1.71
C GLY A 10 16.37 -7.49 1.95
N PHE A 11 16.57 -6.84 3.10
CA PHE A 11 17.85 -6.23 3.47
C PHE A 11 18.94 -7.28 3.71
N ILE A 12 18.61 -8.38 4.40
CA ILE A 12 19.52 -9.51 4.62
C ILE A 12 19.95 -10.11 3.28
N LEU A 13 19.00 -10.38 2.38
CA LEU A 13 19.29 -10.92 1.05
C LEU A 13 20.17 -9.96 0.22
N MET A 14 19.93 -8.65 0.33
CA MET A 14 20.74 -7.64 -0.35
C MET A 14 22.20 -7.64 0.14
N ILE A 15 22.42 -7.76 1.45
CA ILE A 15 23.77 -7.85 2.04
C ILE A 15 24.47 -9.13 1.58
N ILE A 16 23.78 -10.27 1.60
CA ILE A 16 24.32 -11.55 1.13
C ILE A 16 24.72 -11.43 -0.35
N ALA A 17 23.86 -10.86 -1.20
CA ALA A 17 24.15 -10.65 -2.61
C ALA A 17 25.37 -9.73 -2.84
N ALA A 18 25.48 -8.64 -2.08
CA ALA A 18 26.62 -7.71 -2.18
C ALA A 18 27.94 -8.37 -1.76
N LEU A 19 27.94 -9.15 -0.67
CA LEU A 19 29.11 -9.91 -0.23
C LEU A 19 29.50 -10.98 -1.25
N PHE A 20 28.53 -11.72 -1.78
CA PHE A 20 28.77 -12.74 -2.80
C PHE A 20 29.32 -12.13 -4.09
N SER A 21 28.83 -10.94 -4.47
CA SER A 21 29.32 -10.20 -5.63
C SER A 21 30.75 -9.71 -5.46
N GLY A 22 31.11 -9.19 -4.28
CA GLY A 22 32.45 -8.65 -4.02
C GLY A 22 33.52 -9.72 -3.82
N ALA A 23 33.13 -10.94 -3.43
CA ALA A 23 34.04 -12.07 -3.26
C ALA A 23 34.21 -12.95 -4.50
N ASN A 24 33.42 -12.74 -5.56
CA ASN A 24 33.46 -13.53 -6.78
C ASN A 24 34.12 -12.76 -7.93
N ASP A 25 35.39 -13.06 -8.18
CA ASP A 25 36.13 -12.66 -9.39
C ASP A 25 35.98 -13.69 -10.53
N LEU A 26 35.00 -14.59 -10.43
CA LEU A 26 34.79 -15.65 -11.41
C LEU A 26 34.31 -15.06 -12.74
N LEU A 27 35.22 -15.07 -13.72
CA LEU A 27 34.98 -14.71 -15.11
C LEU A 27 34.35 -15.90 -15.83
N LEU A 28 33.11 -15.72 -16.30
CA LEU A 28 32.41 -16.70 -17.12
C LEU A 28 32.53 -16.30 -18.59
N LYS A 29 33.00 -17.26 -19.39
CA LYS A 29 32.98 -17.17 -20.85
C LYS A 29 31.63 -17.71 -21.33
N PHE A 30 30.87 -16.88 -22.04
CA PHE A 30 29.65 -17.29 -22.71
C PHE A 30 29.89 -17.27 -24.21
N ASP A 31 29.79 -18.43 -24.84
CA ASP A 31 29.79 -18.55 -26.29
C ASP A 31 28.36 -18.34 -26.78
N TYR A 32 28.09 -17.13 -27.27
CA TYR A 32 26.82 -16.80 -27.90
C TYR A 32 26.82 -17.30 -29.34
N LEU A 33 25.64 -17.49 -29.93
CA LEU A 33 25.48 -17.87 -31.34
C LEU A 33 26.17 -16.88 -32.31
N VAL A 34 26.47 -15.67 -31.86
CA VAL A 34 27.19 -14.62 -32.60
C VAL A 34 28.28 -14.01 -31.69
N GLY A 35 29.33 -14.78 -31.39
CA GLY A 35 30.55 -14.31 -30.73
C GLY A 35 30.73 -14.74 -29.27
N GLU A 36 31.94 -14.55 -28.74
CA GLU A 36 32.28 -14.85 -27.35
C GLU A 36 32.17 -13.59 -26.48
N GLY A 37 31.44 -13.67 -25.36
CA GLY A 37 31.37 -12.57 -24.38
C GLY A 37 31.89 -13.02 -23.02
N GLN A 38 32.78 -12.22 -22.44
CA GLN A 38 33.32 -12.46 -21.10
C GLN A 38 32.59 -11.58 -20.09
N TRP A 39 31.94 -12.20 -19.11
CA TRP A 39 31.19 -11.51 -18.09
C TRP A 39 31.60 -12.03 -16.71
N TYR A 40 31.73 -11.12 -15.75
CA TYR A 40 31.84 -11.53 -14.36
C TYR A 40 30.50 -12.11 -13.90
N LEU A 41 30.53 -13.24 -13.20
CA LEU A 41 29.34 -13.87 -12.63
C LEU A 41 28.53 -12.87 -11.78
N SER A 42 29.22 -11.98 -11.07
CA SER A 42 28.63 -10.89 -10.28
C SER A 42 27.71 -9.98 -11.11
N HIS A 43 28.11 -9.60 -12.33
CA HIS A 43 27.31 -8.74 -13.20
C HIS A 43 26.04 -9.45 -13.68
N LEU A 44 26.15 -10.73 -14.04
CA LEU A 44 25.02 -11.53 -14.47
C LEU A 44 23.99 -11.68 -13.34
N LEU A 45 24.47 -11.96 -12.12
CA LEU A 45 23.65 -12.08 -10.93
C LEU A 45 22.96 -10.76 -10.58
N LEU A 46 23.68 -9.64 -10.70
CA LEU A 46 23.16 -8.30 -10.46
C LEU A 46 22.02 -7.98 -11.43
N VAL A 47 22.21 -8.22 -12.73
CA VAL A 47 21.19 -7.96 -13.75
C VAL A 47 19.95 -8.83 -13.51
N ALA A 48 20.15 -10.13 -13.22
CA ALA A 48 19.04 -11.04 -12.90
C ALA A 48 18.27 -10.59 -11.64
N PHE A 49 18.99 -10.17 -10.60
CA PHE A 49 18.39 -9.66 -9.37
C PHE A 49 17.58 -8.38 -9.62
N LEU A 50 18.12 -7.42 -10.37
CA LEU A 50 17.43 -6.17 -10.70
C LEU A 50 16.18 -6.43 -11.53
N LEU A 51 16.21 -7.36 -12.49
CA LEU A 51 15.04 -7.80 -13.26
C LEU A 51 13.98 -8.45 -12.35
N GLY A 52 14.40 -9.33 -11.44
CA GLY A 52 13.50 -9.94 -10.45
C GLY A 52 12.86 -8.90 -9.52
N LEU A 53 13.64 -7.92 -9.06
CA LEU A 53 13.14 -6.84 -8.22
C LEU A 53 12.15 -5.94 -8.98
N ALA A 54 12.51 -5.55 -10.21
CA ALA A 54 11.66 -4.71 -11.05
C ALA A 54 10.31 -5.39 -11.34
N THR A 55 10.34 -6.67 -11.71
CA THR A 55 9.12 -7.45 -11.96
C THR A 55 8.26 -7.61 -10.71
N ALA A 56 8.87 -7.89 -9.55
CA ALA A 56 8.17 -7.96 -8.27
C ALA A 56 7.53 -6.61 -7.89
N LEU A 57 8.24 -5.50 -8.08
CA LEU A 57 7.71 -4.16 -7.81
C LEU A 57 6.52 -3.85 -8.74
N VAL A 58 6.65 -4.11 -10.04
CA VAL A 58 5.58 -3.88 -11.02
C VAL A 58 4.32 -4.69 -10.67
N LEU A 59 4.47 -5.92 -10.17
CA LEU A 59 3.33 -6.76 -9.81
C LEU A 59 2.66 -6.33 -8.49
N VAL A 60 3.48 -5.96 -7.49
CA VAL A 60 3.01 -5.73 -6.11
C VAL A 60 2.53 -4.29 -5.88
N LEU A 61 3.16 -3.28 -6.48
CA LEU A 61 2.81 -1.87 -6.29
C LEU A 61 1.34 -1.55 -6.61
N PRO A 62 0.78 -1.98 -7.76
CA PRO A 62 -0.60 -1.66 -8.12
C PRO A 62 -1.61 -2.23 -7.12
N GLY A 63 -1.38 -3.45 -6.63
CA GLY A 63 -2.25 -4.10 -5.63
C GLY A 63 -2.24 -3.36 -4.29
N LEU A 64 -1.06 -2.90 -3.85
CA LEU A 64 -0.94 -2.12 -2.61
C LEU A 64 -1.59 -0.74 -2.72
N MET A 65 -1.43 -0.06 -3.86
CA MET A 65 -2.05 1.26 -4.09
C MET A 65 -3.58 1.16 -4.12
N GLN A 66 -4.12 0.18 -4.82
CA GLN A 66 -5.58 -0.04 -4.89
C GLN A 66 -6.17 -0.37 -3.51
N SER A 67 -5.49 -1.20 -2.72
CA SER A 67 -5.93 -1.56 -1.37
C SER A 67 -5.98 -0.34 -0.42
N LYS A 68 -4.99 0.55 -0.52
CA LYS A 68 -4.98 1.81 0.25
C LYS A 68 -6.07 2.78 -0.20
N ALA A 69 -6.25 2.96 -1.52
CA ALA A 69 -7.26 3.84 -2.08
C ALA A 69 -8.68 3.39 -1.66
N ARG A 70 -8.96 2.08 -1.74
CA ARG A 70 -10.26 1.52 -1.36
C ARG A 70 -10.54 1.71 0.14
N ASN A 71 -9.53 1.54 1.01
CA ASN A 71 -9.65 1.83 2.44
C ASN A 71 -9.99 3.29 2.73
N LEU A 72 -9.37 4.23 2.01
CA LEU A 72 -9.67 5.66 2.14
C LEU A 72 -11.11 5.99 1.73
N GLN A 73 -11.57 5.43 0.60
CA GLN A 73 -12.96 5.60 0.16
C GLN A 73 -13.96 5.02 1.16
N LEU A 74 -13.69 3.83 1.71
CA LEU A 74 -14.51 3.21 2.74
C LEU A 74 -14.60 4.07 4.00
N LYS A 75 -13.46 4.61 4.49
CA LYS A 75 -13.44 5.53 5.63
C LYS A 75 -14.24 6.81 5.36
N GLN A 76 -14.16 7.38 4.16
CA GLN A 76 -14.94 8.56 3.80
C GLN A 76 -16.44 8.27 3.72
N LYS A 77 -16.83 7.10 3.21
CA LYS A 77 -18.25 6.67 3.19
C LYS A 77 -18.80 6.48 4.60
N ILE A 78 -18.04 5.85 5.49
CA ILE A 78 -18.40 5.71 6.91
C ILE A 78 -18.60 7.10 7.54
N LYS A 79 -17.64 8.02 7.36
CA LYS A 79 -17.74 9.37 7.93
C LYS A 79 -18.94 10.17 7.41
N LYS A 80 -19.30 10.00 6.13
CA LYS A 80 -20.51 10.61 5.55
C LYS A 80 -21.78 10.00 6.17
N LEU A 81 -21.86 8.68 6.31
CA LEU A 81 -23.00 8.01 6.93
C LEU A 81 -23.17 8.42 8.40
N GLU A 82 -22.07 8.50 9.16
CA GLU A 82 -22.07 9.01 10.54
C GLU A 82 -22.57 10.46 10.61
N SER A 83 -22.12 11.32 9.68
CA SER A 83 -22.57 12.72 9.62
C SER A 83 -24.05 12.87 9.26
N LEU A 84 -24.60 11.98 8.43
CA LEU A 84 -26.01 11.99 8.07
C LEU A 84 -26.89 11.50 9.22
N ALA A 85 -26.47 10.42 9.90
CA ALA A 85 -27.17 9.90 11.07
C ALA A 85 -27.24 10.95 12.20
N SER A 86 -26.14 11.65 12.47
CA SER A 86 -26.09 12.72 13.48
C SER A 86 -26.88 13.98 13.08
N LYS A 87 -27.04 14.24 11.78
CA LYS A 87 -27.90 15.33 11.28
C LYS A 87 -29.38 14.99 11.35
N GLN A 88 -29.75 13.72 11.11
CA GLN A 88 -31.13 13.24 11.30
C GLN A 88 -31.56 13.29 12.76
N SER A 89 -30.70 12.85 13.70
CA SER A 89 -31.02 12.89 15.12
C SER A 89 -31.21 14.33 15.66
N SER A 90 -30.44 15.29 15.15
CA SER A 90 -30.57 16.70 15.55
C SER A 90 -31.81 17.36 14.94
N LEU A 91 -32.21 16.99 13.71
CA LEU A 91 -33.46 17.41 13.10
C LEU A 91 -34.68 16.85 13.85
N GLU A 92 -34.68 15.58 14.24
CA GLU A 92 -35.75 14.99 15.07
C GLU A 92 -35.88 15.67 16.43
N GLN A 93 -34.76 16.00 17.10
CA GLN A 93 -34.80 16.76 18.34
C GLN A 93 -35.39 18.17 18.15
N SER A 94 -35.01 18.87 17.08
CA SER A 94 -35.53 20.21 16.80
C SER A 94 -37.03 20.22 16.49
N MET A 95 -37.53 19.18 15.79
CA MET A 95 -38.96 19.01 15.53
C MET A 95 -39.75 18.70 16.81
N LYS A 96 -39.20 17.85 17.70
CA LYS A 96 -39.81 17.58 19.00
C LYS A 96 -39.89 18.84 19.86
N LEU A 97 -38.80 19.60 19.95
CA LEU A 97 -38.75 20.85 20.72
C LEU A 97 -39.74 21.90 20.21
N SER A 98 -39.85 22.04 18.88
CA SER A 98 -40.81 22.96 18.25
C SER A 98 -42.26 22.53 18.48
N SER A 99 -42.54 21.22 18.48
CA SER A 99 -43.88 20.70 18.80
C SER A 99 -44.26 20.89 20.27
N GLU A 100 -43.31 20.76 21.20
CA GLU A 100 -43.51 21.03 22.63
C GLU A 100 -43.77 22.52 22.90
N LEU A 101 -43.02 23.41 22.24
CA LEU A 101 -43.23 24.87 22.31
C LEU A 101 -44.59 25.30 21.74
N SER A 102 -45.06 24.64 20.68
CA SER A 102 -46.39 24.92 20.11
C SER A 102 -47.53 24.47 21.03
N ASN A 103 -47.38 23.30 21.68
CA ASN A 103 -48.38 22.80 22.62
C ASN A 103 -48.42 23.58 23.94
N THR A 104 -47.27 24.06 24.44
CA THR A 104 -47.23 24.90 25.65
C THR A 104 -47.85 26.28 25.44
N ASN A 105 -47.72 26.86 24.24
CA ASN A 105 -48.35 28.15 23.92
C ASN A 105 -49.89 28.05 23.81
N LYS A 106 -50.42 26.92 23.32
CA LYS A 106 -51.88 26.67 23.26
C LYS A 106 -52.55 26.43 24.61
N GLY A 107 -51.80 26.12 25.67
CA GLY A 107 -52.34 25.90 27.02
C GLY A 107 -52.42 27.15 27.90
N GLN A 108 -52.04 28.33 27.38
CA GLN A 108 -52.02 29.59 28.14
C GLN A 108 -53.08 30.61 27.71
N PHE A 109 -54.07 30.19 26.92
CA PHE A 109 -55.29 30.95 26.62
C PHE A 109 -56.53 30.19 27.07
#